data_AF-A0A2A6E4C7-F1
#
_entry.id   AF-A0A2A6E4C7-F1
#
_cell.length_a   1.000
_cell.length_b   1.000
_cell.length_c   1.000
_cell.angle_alpha   90.00
_cell.angle_beta   90.00
_cell.angle_gamma   90.00
#
_symmetry.space_group_name_H-M   'P 1'
#
loop_
_entity.id
_entity.type
_entity.pdbx_description
1 polymer ?
#
loop_
_entity_poly.entity_id
_entity_poly.type
_entity_poly.pdbx_seq_one_letter_code
_entity_poly.pdbx_strand_id
1 'polypeptide(L)'
;RTETLIYKKIIEWETGHTLHIERDTLYNGDTPITSYTFTHNYYFMGGDKVENSQDSRYWGLLPDELIIGKASFIWKSIDPDSHQVRWERFMK
;
A
#
# COMPACT_ATOMS: atom_id res chain seq x y z
N ARG A 1 8.61 15.34 8.93
CA ARG A 1 7.78 16.16 8.00
C ARG A 1 7.06 15.33 6.92
N THR A 2 7.40 14.05 6.73
CA THR A 2 6.84 13.17 5.68
C THR A 2 5.64 12.32 6.15
N GLU A 3 5.45 12.16 7.46
CA GLU A 3 4.51 11.20 8.06
C GLU A 3 3.04 11.60 7.85
N THR A 4 2.71 12.89 7.93
CA THR A 4 1.33 13.39 7.80
C THR A 4 0.71 13.07 6.43
N LEU A 5 1.54 13.02 5.38
CA LEU A 5 1.11 12.64 4.03
C LEU A 5 0.72 11.17 3.91
N ILE A 6 1.38 10.28 4.66
CA ILE A 6 1.08 8.83 4.65
C ILE A 6 -0.29 8.58 5.27
N TYR A 7 -0.55 9.20 6.42
CA TYR A 7 -1.81 9.00 7.14
C TYR A 7 -2.99 9.73 6.50
N LYS A 8 -2.78 10.90 5.88
CA LYS A 8 -3.85 11.65 5.20
C LYS A 8 -4.68 10.77 4.26
N LYS A 9 -4.02 10.05 3.35
CA LYS A 9 -4.72 9.23 2.34
C LYS A 9 -5.61 8.15 2.97
N ILE A 10 -5.16 7.58 4.08
CA ILE A 10 -5.87 6.48 4.75
C ILE A 10 -7.07 7.03 5.52
N ILE A 11 -6.90 8.17 6.18
CA ILE A 11 -7.98 8.86 6.89
C ILE A 11 -9.05 9.32 5.87
N GLU A 12 -8.64 9.87 4.72
CA GLU A 12 -9.56 10.22 3.63
C GLU A 12 -10.33 8.99 3.11
N TRP A 13 -9.64 7.85 2.95
CA TRP A 13 -10.26 6.61 2.51
C TRP A 13 -11.28 6.07 3.52
N GLU A 14 -10.94 6.09 4.81
CA GLU A 14 -11.80 5.54 5.88
C GLU A 14 -12.99 6.46 6.20
N THR A 15 -12.79 7.78 6.13
CA THR A 15 -13.86 8.77 6.41
C THR A 15 -14.71 9.12 5.19
N GLY A 16 -14.20 8.88 3.97
CA GLY A 16 -14.82 9.34 2.72
C GLY A 16 -14.79 10.85 2.51
N HIS A 17 -14.12 11.60 3.38
CA HIS A 17 -14.01 13.06 3.29
C HIS A 17 -12.69 13.48 2.68
N THR A 18 -12.69 14.58 1.92
CA THR A 18 -11.45 15.19 1.42
C THR A 18 -10.84 16.06 2.51
N LEU A 19 -9.59 15.79 2.85
CA LEU A 19 -8.85 16.48 3.89
C LEU A 19 -7.77 17.36 3.27
N HIS A 20 -7.36 18.40 3.99
CA HIS A 20 -6.23 19.23 3.59
C HIS A 20 -5.26 19.43 4.75
N ILE A 21 -4.01 19.73 4.43
CA ILE A 21 -2.96 19.97 5.41
C ILE A 21 -2.59 21.45 5.35
N GLU A 22 -2.63 22.13 6.49
CA GLU A 22 -2.10 23.48 6.67
C GLU A 22 -1.15 23.50 7.87
N ARG A 23 0.09 23.98 7.66
CA ARG A 23 1.11 24.17 8.72
C ARG A 23 1.24 22.95 9.66
N ASP A 24 1.29 21.74 9.08
CA ASP A 24 1.38 20.44 9.78
C ASP A 24 0.11 19.97 10.52
N THR A 25 -1.01 20.69 10.41
CA THR A 25 -2.32 20.26 10.93
C THR A 25 -3.21 19.74 9.81
N LEU A 26 -3.87 18.60 10.05
CA LEU A 26 -4.85 18.01 9.15
C LEU A 26 -6.23 18.59 9.43
N TYR A 27 -6.98 18.95 8.40
CA TYR A 27 -8.29 19.59 8.53
C TYR A 27 -9.36 18.84 7.74
N ASN A 28 -10.54 18.72 8.33
CA ASN A 28 -11.79 18.35 7.66
C ASN A 28 -12.68 19.58 7.58
N GLY A 29 -12.75 20.22 6.40
CA GLY A 29 -13.29 21.58 6.29
C GLY A 29 -12.53 22.52 7.21
N ASP A 30 -13.23 23.30 8.03
CA ASP A 30 -12.61 24.23 8.98
C ASP A 30 -12.24 23.59 10.33
N THR A 31 -12.48 22.28 10.50
CA THR A 31 -12.26 21.58 11.77
C THR A 31 -10.89 20.90 11.80
N PRO A 32 -10.00 21.23 12.75
CA PRO A 32 -8.71 20.56 12.89
C PRO A 32 -8.85 19.15 13.46
N ILE A 33 -8.17 18.19 12.84
CA ILE A 33 -8.01 16.82 13.33
C ILE A 33 -6.68 16.74 14.08
N THR A 34 -6.76 16.68 15.41
CA THR A 34 -5.61 16.57 16.30
C THR A 34 -5.29 15.14 16.71
N SER A 35 -6.29 14.24 16.64
CA SER A 35 -6.14 12.82 16.90
C SER A 35 -7.09 12.03 16.00
N TYR A 36 -6.66 10.86 15.57
CA TYR A 36 -7.49 9.95 14.78
C TYR A 36 -7.24 8.52 15.23
N THR A 37 -8.31 7.74 15.38
CA THR A 37 -8.26 6.32 15.74
C THR A 37 -8.77 5.51 14.56
N PHE A 38 -7.88 4.72 13.98
CA PHE A 38 -8.21 3.81 12.89
C PHE A 38 -9.14 2.69 13.37
N THR A 39 -10.10 2.33 12.52
CA THR A 39 -11.06 1.23 12.79
C THR A 39 -10.73 -0.05 12.04
N HIS A 40 -9.82 0.01 11.07
CA HIS A 40 -9.34 -1.12 10.28
C HIS A 40 -7.84 -1.37 10.48
N ASN A 41 -7.37 -2.54 10.02
CA ASN A 41 -5.93 -2.80 9.95
C ASN A 41 -5.37 -2.29 8.62
N TYR A 42 -4.12 -1.84 8.67
CA TYR A 42 -3.41 -1.34 7.51
C TYR A 42 -2.03 -1.98 7.42
N TYR A 43 -1.61 -2.25 6.19
CA TYR A 43 -0.36 -2.94 5.91
C TYR A 43 0.55 -2.08 5.03
N PHE A 44 1.83 -2.06 5.38
CA PHE A 44 2.86 -1.51 4.51
C PHE A 44 3.33 -2.61 3.56
N MET A 45 3.18 -2.38 2.25
CA MET A 45 3.62 -3.28 1.20
C MET A 45 4.95 -2.79 0.63
N GLY A 46 5.94 -3.66 0.58
CA GLY A 46 7.24 -3.41 -0.05
C GLY A 46 7.53 -4.48 -1.09
N GLY A 47 7.93 -4.08 -2.29
CA GLY A 47 8.35 -5.02 -3.33
C GLY A 47 9.84 -5.38 -3.23
N ASP A 48 10.17 -6.65 -3.47
CA ASP A 48 11.55 -7.16 -3.40
C ASP A 48 12.51 -6.42 -4.35
N LYS A 49 12.04 -6.08 -5.56
CA LYS A 49 12.80 -5.25 -6.51
C LYS A 49 12.58 -3.77 -6.21
N VAL A 50 13.20 -3.31 -5.12
CA VAL A 50 13.02 -1.99 -4.50
C VAL A 50 13.03 -0.86 -5.51
N GLU A 51 14.00 -0.84 -6.44
CA GLU A 51 14.21 0.23 -7.41
C GLU A 51 13.13 0.30 -8.51
N ASN A 52 12.39 -0.79 -8.71
CA ASN A 52 11.36 -0.90 -9.75
C ASN A 52 10.02 -1.35 -9.16
N SER A 53 9.75 -0.92 -7.92
CA SER A 53 8.50 -1.22 -7.23
C SER A 53 7.77 0.09 -6.91
N GLN A 54 6.57 0.24 -7.44
CA GLN A 54 5.62 1.26 -7.00
C GLN A 54 4.77 0.66 -5.88
N ASP A 55 5.27 0.75 -4.66
CA ASP A 55 4.66 0.16 -3.46
C ASP A 55 4.27 1.22 -2.41
N SER A 56 4.05 0.82 -1.15
CA SER A 56 3.52 1.70 -0.10
C SER A 56 4.37 2.95 0.14
N ARG A 57 5.64 2.96 -0.28
CA ARG A 57 6.50 4.15 -0.25
C ARG A 57 5.98 5.29 -1.13
N TYR A 58 5.22 4.97 -2.18
CA TYR A 58 4.67 5.93 -3.14
C TYR A 58 3.18 6.20 -2.89
N TRP A 59 2.39 5.15 -2.64
CA TRP A 59 0.93 5.28 -2.56
C TRP A 59 0.34 5.26 -1.13
N GLY A 60 1.09 4.86 -0.10
CA GLY A 60 0.61 4.83 1.30
C GLY A 60 0.35 3.40 1.82
N LEU A 61 -0.30 3.25 2.97
CA LEU A 61 -0.64 1.93 3.50
C LEU A 61 -1.87 1.35 2.78
N LEU A 62 -1.97 0.02 2.75
CA LEU A 62 -3.08 -0.71 2.16
C LEU A 62 -4.07 -1.15 3.25
N PRO A 63 -5.38 -0.88 3.11
CA PRO A 63 -6.41 -1.47 3.96
C PRO A 63 -6.44 -3.00 3.88
N ASP A 64 -6.67 -3.66 5.01
CA ASP A 64 -6.72 -5.12 5.11
C ASP A 64 -7.82 -5.76 4.25
N GLU A 65 -8.95 -5.09 4.11
CA GLU A 65 -10.06 -5.52 3.26
C GLU A 65 -9.72 -5.65 1.76
N LEU A 66 -8.66 -4.97 1.29
CA LEU A 66 -8.20 -5.07 -0.09
C LEU A 66 -7.23 -6.24 -0.32
N ILE A 67 -6.86 -6.98 0.74
CA ILE A 67 -5.95 -8.12 0.66
C ILE A 67 -6.75 -9.39 0.38
N ILE A 68 -6.61 -9.93 -0.84
CA ILE A 68 -7.34 -11.14 -1.28
C ILE A 68 -6.71 -12.42 -0.72
N GLY A 69 -5.39 -12.45 -0.51
CA GLY A 69 -4.71 -13.64 -0.01
C GLY A 69 -3.20 -13.60 -0.16
N LYS A 70 -2.57 -14.76 0.04
CA LYS A 70 -1.12 -14.95 -0.02
C LYS A 70 -0.72 -15.78 -1.24
N ALA A 71 0.31 -15.34 -1.96
CA ALA A 71 0.94 -16.15 -2.99
C ALA A 71 1.73 -17.30 -2.34
N SER A 72 1.37 -18.54 -2.66
CA SER A 72 1.88 -19.73 -1.95
C SER A 72 2.90 -20.56 -2.73
N PHE A 73 2.80 -20.62 -4.07
CA PHE A 73 3.74 -21.36 -4.91
C PHE A 73 3.68 -20.91 -6.37
N ILE A 74 4.76 -21.17 -7.11
CA ILE A 74 4.84 -20.94 -8.55
C ILE A 74 4.47 -22.22 -9.31
N TRP A 75 3.32 -22.20 -10.00
CA TRP A 75 2.85 -23.35 -10.80
C TRP A 75 3.35 -23.33 -12.26
N LYS A 76 3.69 -22.15 -12.80
CA LYS A 76 4.19 -21.98 -14.17
C LYS A 76 5.17 -20.82 -14.24
N SER A 77 6.30 -21.06 -14.89
CA SER A 77 7.29 -20.02 -15.20
C SER A 77 7.93 -20.33 -16.55
N ILE A 78 7.93 -19.34 -17.45
CA ILE A 78 8.49 -19.43 -18.79
C ILE A 78 9.55 -18.35 -18.93
N ASP A 79 10.68 -18.73 -19.51
CA ASP A 79 11.73 -17.80 -19.86
C ASP A 79 11.31 -16.93 -21.06
N PRO A 80 11.38 -15.59 -20.97
CA PRO A 80 10.88 -14.71 -22.03
C PRO A 80 11.72 -14.77 -23.31
N ASP A 81 13.01 -15.13 -23.22
CA ASP A 81 13.93 -15.11 -24.36
C ASP A 81 14.01 -16.48 -25.06
N SER A 82 14.13 -17.55 -24.27
CA SER A 82 14.24 -18.93 -24.79
C SER A 82 12.89 -19.64 -24.94
N HIS A 83 11.82 -19.08 -24.39
CA HIS A 83 10.48 -19.68 -24.33
C HIS A 83 10.41 -21.06 -23.63
N GLN A 84 11.46 -21.46 -22.91
CA GLN A 84 11.52 -22.72 -22.19
C GLN A 84 10.84 -22.61 -20.81
N VAL A 85 10.29 -23.73 -20.34
CA VAL A 85 9.71 -23.82 -18.99
C VAL A 85 10.84 -23.90 -17.97
N ARG A 86 10.78 -23.03 -16.96
CA ARG A 86 11.72 -22.96 -15.82
C ARG A 86 11.29 -23.93 -14.72
N TRP A 87 11.58 -25.22 -14.91
CA TRP A 87 11.18 -26.31 -14.01
C TRP A 87 11.75 -26.16 -12.59
N GLU A 88 12.90 -25.54 -12.44
CA GLU A 88 13.54 -25.25 -11.15
C GLU A 88 12.77 -24.26 -10.28
N ARG A 89 11.71 -23.63 -10.82
CA ARG A 89 10.80 -22.74 -10.10
C ARG A 89 9.46 -23.40 -9.76
N PHE A 90 9.18 -24.60 -10.29
CA PHE A 90 7.92 -25.28 -10.02
C PHE A 90 7.80 -25.61 -8.52
N MET A 91 6.68 -25.22 -7.91
CA MET A 91 6.38 -25.43 -6.48
C MET A 91 7.37 -24.78 -5.51
N LYS A 92 8.20 -23.83 -5.98
CA LYS A 92 8.87 -22.86 -5.10
C LYS A 92 7.90 -21.83 -4.58
#